data_AF-A0A7X6Q2S7-F1
#
_entry.id   AF-A0A7X6Q2S7-F1
#
_cell.length_a   1.000
_cell.length_b   1.000
_cell.length_c   1.000
_cell.angle_alpha   90.00
_cell.angle_beta   90.00
_cell.angle_gamma   90.00
#
_symmetry.space_group_name_H-M   'P 1'
#
loop_
_entity.id
_entity.type
_entity.pdbx_description
1 polymer ?
#
loop_
_entity_poly.entity_id
_entity_poly.type
_entity_poly.pdbx_seq_one_letter_code
_entity_poly.pdbx_strand_id
1 'polypeptide(L)' 'VEDTAHDGFAEGIKVIVPHDCVSSWDPVQHQATLDNIAHKYGMVMSSDELIEKLS' A
#
# COMPACT_ATOMS: atom_id res chain seq x y z
N VAL A 1 0.78 4.46 7.58
CA VAL A 1 0.88 3.47 6.48
C VAL A 1 1.90 3.93 5.46
N GLU A 2 1.80 5.15 4.93
CA GLU A 2 2.75 5.69 3.95
C GLU A 2 4.21 5.65 4.43
N ASP A 3 4.50 6.19 5.63
CA ASP A 3 5.86 6.21 6.18
C ASP A 3 6.47 4.80 6.26
N THR A 4 5.70 3.81 6.71
CA THR A 4 6.16 2.41 6.76
C THR A 4 6.40 1.84 5.37
N ALA A 5 5.59 2.19 4.38
CA ALA A 5 5.79 1.77 3.00
C ALA A 5 7.06 2.42 2.39
N HIS A 6 7.28 3.69 2.68
CA HIS A 6 8.48 4.42 2.30
C HIS A 6 9.74 3.81 2.94
N ASP A 7 9.70 3.50 4.24
CA ASP A 7 10.84 2.89 4.94
C ASP A 7 11.11 1.48 4.42
N GLY A 8 10.08 0.67 4.18
CA GLY A 8 10.23 -0.66 3.57
C GLY A 8 10.90 -0.57 2.19
N PHE A 9 10.50 0.38 1.36
CA PHE A 9 11.14 0.65 0.08
C PHE A 9 12.62 1.06 0.24
N ALA A 10 12.92 1.95 1.18
CA ALA A 10 14.28 2.43 1.44
C ALA A 10 15.22 1.29 1.90
N GLU A 11 14.70 0.34 2.67
CA GLU A 11 15.43 -0.86 3.13
C GLU A 11 15.48 -1.99 2.09
N GLY A 12 14.95 -1.76 0.87
CA GLY A 12 14.95 -2.77 -0.21
C GLY A 12 13.94 -3.92 0.01
N ILE A 13 12.98 -3.75 0.92
CA ILE A 13 11.92 -4.70 1.19
C ILE A 13 10.81 -4.50 0.15
N LYS A 14 10.30 -5.60 -0.42
CA LYS A 14 9.14 -5.54 -1.31
C LYS A 14 7.88 -5.23 -0.49
N VAL A 15 7.25 -4.09 -0.76
CA VAL A 15 6.03 -3.64 -0.05
C VAL A 15 4.79 -3.89 -0.90
N ILE A 16 3.77 -4.49 -0.29
CA ILE A 16 2.41 -4.61 -0.85
C ILE A 16 1.43 -4.06 0.19
N VAL A 17 0.57 -3.13 -0.20
CA VAL A 17 -0.47 -2.54 0.66
C VAL A 17 -1.86 -2.94 0.15
N PRO A 18 -2.62 -3.77 0.91
CA PRO A 18 -4.01 -4.06 0.60
C PRO A 18 -4.91 -2.84 0.88
N HIS A 19 -5.48 -2.22 -0.17
CA HIS A 19 -6.19 -0.94 -0.07
C HIS A 19 -7.47 -1.01 0.78
N ASP A 20 -8.11 -2.18 0.83
CA ASP A 20 -9.31 -2.49 1.59
C ASP A 20 -9.01 -2.84 3.07
N CYS A 21 -7.73 -2.87 3.46
CA CYS A 21 -7.28 -3.15 4.82
C CYS A 21 -6.62 -1.95 5.51
N VAL A 22 -6.68 -0.76 4.91
CA VAL A 22 -6.14 0.48 5.46
C VAL A 22 -7.22 1.57 5.47
N SER A 23 -7.07 2.57 6.33
CA SER A 23 -8.03 3.66 6.45
C SER A 23 -7.33 5.00 6.63
N SER A 24 -8.05 6.08 6.34
CA SER A 24 -7.67 7.46 6.63
C SER A 24 -8.89 8.24 7.11
N TRP A 25 -8.65 9.37 7.78
CA TRP A 25 -9.70 10.28 8.24
C TRP A 25 -10.36 11.08 7.11
N ASP A 26 -9.65 11.25 6.00
CA ASP A 26 -10.13 11.96 4.81
C ASP A 26 -10.02 11.06 3.56
N PRO A 27 -11.11 10.88 2.78
CA PRO A 27 -11.09 10.04 1.59
C PRO A 27 -10.15 10.53 0.48
N VAL A 28 -9.96 11.84 0.34
CA VAL A 28 -9.06 12.40 -0.68
C VAL A 28 -7.61 12.09 -0.31
N GLN A 29 -7.24 12.32 0.95
CA GLN A 29 -5.92 11.96 1.48
C GLN A 29 -5.68 10.46 1.42
N HIS A 30 -6.70 9.63 1.69
CA HIS A 30 -6.61 8.17 1.54
C HIS A 30 -6.16 7.78 0.14
N GLN A 31 -6.88 8.26 -0.88
CA GLN A 31 -6.58 7.94 -2.27
C GLN A 31 -5.20 8.47 -2.68
N ALA A 32 -4.88 9.72 -2.34
CA ALA A 32 -3.58 10.31 -2.65
C ALA A 32 -2.41 9.52 -2.02
N THR A 33 -2.61 8.98 -0.82
CA THR A 33 -1.62 8.13 -0.15
C THR A 33 -1.42 6.81 -0.91
N LEU A 34 -2.50 6.14 -1.30
CA LEU A 34 -2.43 4.90 -2.08
C LEU A 34 -1.76 5.13 -3.45
N ASP A 35 -2.08 6.25 -4.11
CA ASP A 35 -1.46 6.63 -5.37
C ASP A 35 0.05 6.86 -5.19
N ASN A 36 0.48 7.55 -4.13
CA ASN A 36 1.91 7.72 -3.83
C ASN A 36 2.63 6.39 -3.65
N ILE A 37 2.03 5.46 -2.89
CA ILE A 37 2.59 4.14 -2.64
C ILE A 37 2.73 3.37 -3.96
N ALA A 38 1.67 3.33 -4.78
CA ALA A 38 1.66 2.63 -6.07
C ALA A 38 2.68 3.20 -7.07
N HIS A 39 2.90 4.52 -7.06
CA HIS A 39 3.84 5.16 -7.98
C HIS A 39 5.30 5.06 -7.53
N LYS A 40 5.58 4.97 -6.22
CA LYS A 40 6.93 5.20 -5.69
C LYS A 40 7.48 4.09 -4.82
N TYR A 41 6.65 3.46 -3.98
CA TYR A 41 7.15 2.68 -2.85
C TYR A 41 6.83 1.18 -2.97
N GLY A 42 5.77 0.80 -3.69
CA GLY A 42 5.37 -0.60 -3.78
C GLY A 42 4.13 -0.84 -4.62
N MET A 43 3.44 -1.94 -4.33
CA MET A 43 2.21 -2.34 -5.02
C MET A 43 1.00 -2.10 -4.12
N VAL A 44 -0.09 -1.66 -4.73
CA VAL A 44 -1.41 -1.56 -4.08
C VAL A 44 -2.35 -2.54 -4.80
N MET A 45 -3.06 -3.36 -4.02
CA MET A 45 -4.06 -4.33 -4.52
C MET A 45 -5.12 -4.55 -3.44
N SER A 46 -6.13 -5.37 -3.70
CA SER A 46 -7.10 -5.81 -2.68
C SER A 46 -6.55 -6.95 -1.82
N SER A 47 -7.14 -7.16 -0.64
CA SER A 47 -6.80 -8.29 0.22
C SER A 47 -7.10 -9.64 -0.43
N ASP A 48 -8.20 -9.75 -1.19
CA ASP A 48 -8.56 -10.95 -1.94
C ASP A 48 -7.51 -11.30 -3.00
N GLU A 49 -7.08 -10.33 -3.82
CA GLU A 49 -6.02 -10.53 -4.81
C GLU A 49 -4.69 -10.95 -4.17
N LEU A 50 -4.39 -10.42 -2.97
CA LEU A 50 -3.20 -10.80 -2.23
C LEU A 50 -3.29 -12.24 -1.71
N ILE A 51 -4.43 -12.63 -1.14
CA ILE A 51 -4.66 -13.99 -0.63
C ILE A 51 -4.56 -15.01 -1.77
N GLU A 52 -5.14 -14.72 -2.93
CA GLU A 52 -5.05 -15.57 -4.11
C GLU A 52 -3.59 -15.79 -4.57
N LYS A 53 -2.75 -14.75 -4.52
CA LYS A 53 -1.33 -14.84 -4.88
C LYS A 53 -0.46 -15.64 -3.90
N LEU A 54 -0.92 -15.81 -2.66
CA LEU A 54 -0.19 -16.52 -1.60
C LEU A 54 -0.65 -17.97 -1.43
N SER A 55 -1.75 -18.36 -2.08
CA SER A 55 -2.31 -19.71 -2.09
C SER A 55 -1.53 -20.63 -3.03
#